data_AF-A0A6B2DFA9-F1
#
_entry.id   AF-A0A6B2DFA9-F1
#
_cell.length_a   1.000
_cell.length_b   1.000
_cell.length_c   1.000
_cell.angle_alpha   90.00
_cell.angle_beta   90.00
_cell.angle_gamma   90.00
#
_symmetry.space_group_name_H-M   'P 1'
#
loop_
_entity.id
_entity.type
_entity.pdbx_description
1 polymer ?
#
loop_
_entity_poly.entity_id
_entity_poly.type
_entity_poly.pdbx_seq_one_letter_code
_entity_poly.pdbx_strand_id
1 'polypeptide(L)'
;GEPLRRYEHDHPGSLIHVDVTKFGNIPDGGGHRYLGRQQGERNKRATPGLPRGADYKPRTGTAFVHTVIDDHSRVAYAEIHTDETAVTATAVLRRAVAWFADLGVTVERVLSDNGSAYRSHAWRETCAELGVIPKRTRPYRPQTNGKIERFHRTLADGWAYARFYPSESLRRAALPDWLHFYNHHRPHSATGGKPPVTRLTNLPGHHT
;
A
#
# COMPACT_ATOMS: atom_id res chain seq x y z
N GLY A 1 -17.18 -16.42 -25.30
CA GLY A 1 -16.16 -16.57 -24.24
C GLY A 1 -16.80 -16.24 -22.93
N GLU A 2 -16.68 -17.10 -21.92
CA GLU A 2 -17.24 -16.79 -20.61
C GLU A 2 -16.68 -15.47 -20.08
N PRO A 3 -17.51 -14.57 -19.54
CA PRO A 3 -17.01 -13.36 -18.93
C PRO A 3 -16.14 -13.77 -17.74
N LEU A 4 -14.90 -13.26 -17.70
CA LEU A 4 -14.04 -13.30 -16.52
C LEU A 4 -14.84 -12.77 -15.32
N ARG A 5 -15.41 -13.68 -14.50
CA ARG A 5 -15.99 -13.35 -13.20
C ARG A 5 -14.84 -12.82 -12.35
N ARG A 6 -14.68 -11.50 -12.33
CA ARG A 6 -13.72 -10.83 -11.45
C ARG A 6 -14.16 -11.15 -10.03
N TYR A 7 -13.32 -11.87 -9.30
CA TYR A 7 -13.46 -12.09 -7.87
C TYR A 7 -13.60 -10.73 -7.17
N GLU A 8 -14.73 -10.47 -6.54
CA GLU A 8 -15.00 -9.29 -5.72
C GLU A 8 -15.93 -9.69 -4.58
N HIS A 9 -15.57 -9.25 -3.38
CA HIS A 9 -16.40 -9.41 -2.19
C HIS A 9 -17.64 -8.53 -2.28
N ASP A 10 -18.65 -8.90 -1.51
CA ASP A 10 -20.02 -8.38 -1.55
C ASP A 10 -20.17 -6.97 -0.97
N HIS A 11 -19.39 -6.61 0.06
CA HIS A 11 -19.45 -5.29 0.69
C HIS A 11 -18.07 -4.79 1.15
N PRO A 12 -17.90 -3.47 1.38
CA PRO A 12 -16.69 -2.93 2.00
C PRO A 12 -16.39 -3.61 3.34
N GLY A 13 -15.11 -3.93 3.59
CA GLY A 13 -14.65 -4.56 4.83
C GLY A 13 -14.75 -6.10 4.85
N SER A 14 -15.54 -6.71 3.95
CA SER A 14 -15.67 -8.18 3.83
C SER A 14 -14.31 -8.86 3.60
N LEU A 15 -13.39 -8.17 2.89
CA LEU A 15 -11.99 -8.55 2.75
C LEU A 15 -11.11 -7.32 2.45
N ILE A 16 -10.09 -7.09 3.27
CA ILE A 16 -8.95 -6.23 2.93
C ILE A 16 -7.77 -7.08 2.47
N HIS A 17 -6.95 -6.55 1.57
CA HIS A 17 -5.69 -7.15 1.13
C HIS A 17 -4.53 -6.31 1.66
N VAL A 18 -3.57 -6.95 2.35
CA VAL A 18 -2.32 -6.33 2.81
C VAL A 18 -1.12 -6.85 2.02
N ASP A 19 -0.22 -5.94 1.65
CA ASP A 19 1.06 -6.26 1.02
C ASP A 19 2.07 -5.13 1.22
N VAL A 20 3.37 -5.42 1.04
CA VAL A 20 4.45 -4.43 1.11
C VAL A 20 5.06 -4.25 -0.28
N THR A 21 5.05 -3.02 -0.78
CA THR A 21 5.82 -2.66 -1.98
C THR A 21 7.06 -1.83 -1.61
N LYS A 22 8.11 -1.91 -2.44
CA LYS A 22 9.43 -1.35 -2.12
C LYS A 22 9.85 -0.31 -3.13
N PHE A 23 10.27 0.85 -2.65
CA PHE A 23 10.85 1.91 -3.47
C PHE A 23 12.22 2.29 -2.94
N GLY A 24 13.22 2.43 -3.82
CA GLY A 24 14.53 2.96 -3.40
C GLY A 24 14.40 4.40 -2.91
N ASN A 25 15.01 4.70 -1.76
CA ASN A 25 14.99 6.07 -1.22
C ASN A 25 15.78 7.03 -2.11
N ILE A 26 15.31 8.27 -2.12
CA ILE A 26 15.87 9.36 -2.92
C ILE A 26 16.98 10.09 -2.12
N PRO A 27 18.21 10.20 -2.64
CA PRO A 27 19.27 11.00 -2.03
C PRO A 27 18.94 12.50 -2.10
N ASP A 28 19.58 13.30 -1.25
CA ASP A 28 19.44 14.76 -1.29
C ASP A 28 19.94 15.32 -2.61
N GLY A 29 19.16 16.21 -3.20
CA GLY A 29 19.37 16.73 -4.55
C GLY A 29 18.74 15.86 -5.64
N GLY A 30 18.12 14.72 -5.30
CA GLY A 30 17.34 13.89 -6.22
C GLY A 30 18.07 12.66 -6.77
N GLY A 31 17.27 11.67 -7.18
CA GLY A 31 17.75 10.34 -7.58
C GLY A 31 18.04 10.18 -9.08
N HIS A 32 18.73 9.09 -9.41
CA HIS A 32 19.18 8.79 -10.77
C HIS A 32 18.05 8.64 -11.80
N ARG A 33 16.82 8.33 -11.35
CA ARG A 33 15.67 8.15 -12.24
C ARG A 33 15.33 9.43 -13.03
N TYR A 34 15.56 10.60 -12.43
CA TYR A 34 15.29 11.89 -13.08
C TYR A 34 16.56 12.61 -13.52
N LEU A 35 17.68 12.44 -12.81
CA LEU A 35 18.91 13.19 -13.06
C LEU A 35 19.99 12.38 -13.80
N GLY A 36 19.71 11.11 -14.11
CA GLY A 36 20.70 10.18 -14.64
C GLY A 36 21.66 9.64 -13.59
N ARG A 37 22.36 8.55 -13.93
CA ARG A 37 23.22 7.81 -13.00
C ARG A 37 24.35 8.64 -12.41
N GLN A 38 25.04 9.44 -13.24
CA GLN A 38 26.20 10.22 -12.79
C GLN A 38 25.83 11.25 -11.72
N GLN A 39 24.82 12.09 -11.98
CA GLN A 39 24.38 13.09 -11.02
C GLN A 39 23.71 12.45 -9.80
N GLY A 40 22.92 11.38 -9.99
CA GLY A 40 22.31 10.63 -8.88
C GLY A 40 23.35 10.02 -7.92
N GLU A 41 24.45 9.47 -8.44
CA GLU A 41 25.54 8.95 -7.59
C GLU A 41 26.31 10.08 -6.89
N ARG A 42 26.49 11.24 -7.53
CA ARG A 42 27.08 12.43 -6.89
C ARG A 42 26.22 12.90 -5.71
N ASN A 43 24.93 13.06 -5.94
CA ASN A 43 23.94 13.43 -4.91
C ASN A 43 23.97 12.44 -3.74
N LYS A 44 23.94 11.14 -4.03
CA LYS A 44 24.03 10.08 -3.03
C LYS A 44 25.32 10.11 -2.21
N ARG A 45 26.47 10.44 -2.80
CA ARG A 45 27.74 10.61 -2.07
C ARG A 45 27.75 11.86 -1.19
N ALA A 46 27.07 12.92 -1.63
CA ALA A 46 26.97 14.19 -0.92
C ALA A 46 25.89 14.20 0.17
N THR A 47 24.92 13.26 0.14
CA THR A 47 23.84 13.19 1.14
C THR A 47 24.42 12.88 2.52
N PRO A 48 24.22 13.76 3.52
CA PRO A 48 24.77 13.57 4.86
C PRO A 48 24.06 12.43 5.61
N GLY A 49 24.78 11.78 6.53
CA GLY A 49 24.19 10.81 7.46
C GLY A 49 23.76 9.47 6.87
N LEU A 50 23.98 9.21 5.58
CA LEU A 50 23.61 7.92 4.99
C LEU A 50 24.44 6.78 5.61
N PRO A 51 23.80 5.66 5.99
CA PRO A 51 24.53 4.48 6.43
C PRO A 51 25.44 3.97 5.32
N ARG A 52 26.59 3.39 5.70
CA ARG A 52 27.56 2.83 4.76
C ARG A 52 27.51 1.31 4.79
N GLY A 53 27.60 0.70 3.62
CA GLY A 53 27.77 -0.75 3.51
C GLY A 53 29.18 -1.20 3.87
N ALA A 54 29.42 -2.51 3.85
CA ALA A 54 30.77 -3.09 4.03
C ALA A 54 31.78 -2.59 2.97
N ASP A 55 31.29 -2.12 1.83
CA ASP A 55 32.08 -1.47 0.77
C ASP A 55 32.31 0.03 0.99
N TYR A 56 31.99 0.54 2.18
CA TYR A 56 32.04 1.96 2.56
C TYR A 56 31.20 2.90 1.69
N LYS A 57 30.38 2.37 0.78
CA LYS A 57 29.51 3.18 -0.09
C LYS A 57 28.23 3.55 0.67
N PRO A 58 27.76 4.81 0.52
CA PRO A 58 26.52 5.25 1.14
C PRO A 58 25.32 4.45 0.63
N ARG A 59 24.33 4.24 1.49
CA ARG A 59 23.09 3.52 1.22
C ARG A 59 21.92 4.44 1.52
N THR A 60 21.14 4.79 0.50
CA THR A 60 19.92 5.61 0.69
C THR A 60 18.84 4.81 1.42
N GLY A 61 18.88 3.48 1.31
CA GLY A 61 17.89 2.58 1.91
C GLY A 61 16.65 2.41 1.02
N THR A 62 15.63 1.80 1.61
CA THR A 62 14.38 1.44 0.94
C THR A 62 13.22 2.00 1.74
N ALA A 63 12.24 2.56 1.05
CA ALA A 63 10.91 2.84 1.57
C ALA A 63 10.06 1.58 1.42
N PHE A 64 9.72 0.95 2.54
CA PHE A 64 8.79 -0.16 2.58
C PHE A 64 7.39 0.41 2.76
N VAL A 65 6.58 0.36 1.71
CA VAL A 65 5.23 0.90 1.74
C VAL A 65 4.28 -0.24 2.05
N HIS A 66 3.81 -0.28 3.30
CA HIS A 66 2.79 -1.22 3.74
C HIS A 66 1.45 -0.71 3.23
N THR A 67 0.81 -1.50 2.38
CA THR A 67 -0.43 -1.14 1.70
C THR A 67 -1.55 -2.03 2.18
N VAL A 68 -2.72 -1.44 2.38
CA VAL A 68 -3.97 -2.12 2.73
C VAL A 68 -5.04 -1.62 1.77
N ILE A 69 -5.67 -2.51 1.01
CA ILE A 69 -6.74 -2.14 0.07
C ILE A 69 -7.98 -2.99 0.31
N ASP A 70 -9.13 -2.34 0.39
CA ASP A 70 -10.41 -3.03 0.45
C ASP A 70 -10.76 -3.65 -0.91
N ASP A 71 -11.12 -4.93 -0.90
CA ASP A 71 -11.35 -5.73 -2.10
C ASP A 71 -12.54 -5.22 -2.93
N HIS A 72 -13.57 -4.72 -2.24
CA HIS A 72 -14.83 -4.23 -2.81
C HIS A 72 -14.71 -2.76 -3.25
N SER A 73 -14.50 -1.84 -2.31
CA SER A 73 -14.53 -0.39 -2.56
C SER A 73 -13.29 0.13 -3.29
N ARG A 74 -12.16 -0.56 -3.16
CA ARG A 74 -10.81 -0.13 -3.60
C ARG A 74 -10.23 1.02 -2.80
N VAL A 75 -10.88 1.41 -1.71
CA VAL A 75 -10.33 2.36 -0.75
C VAL A 75 -9.04 1.77 -0.19
N ALA A 76 -8.00 2.59 -0.15
CA ALA A 76 -6.66 2.16 0.22
C ALA A 76 -6.09 3.00 1.37
N TYR A 77 -5.41 2.31 2.26
CA TYR A 77 -4.59 2.84 3.33
C TYR A 77 -3.13 2.45 3.06
N ALA A 78 -2.18 3.33 3.32
CA ALA A 78 -0.77 2.98 3.20
C ALA A 78 0.12 3.78 4.14
N GLU A 79 1.20 3.15 4.59
CA GLU A 79 2.21 3.75 5.45
C GLU A 79 3.62 3.43 4.95
N ILE A 80 4.55 4.35 5.16
CA ILE A 80 5.97 4.17 4.79
C ILE A 80 6.76 3.83 6.04
N HIS A 81 7.45 2.68 6.01
CA HIS A 81 8.32 2.20 7.06
C HIS A 81 9.72 1.85 6.53
N THR A 82 10.62 1.52 7.44
CA THR A 82 12.02 1.15 7.14
C THR A 82 12.25 -0.34 6.99
N ASP A 83 11.22 -1.16 7.21
CA ASP A 83 11.27 -2.62 7.16
C ASP A 83 9.89 -3.24 6.85
N GLU A 84 9.87 -4.56 6.71
CA GLU A 84 8.69 -5.39 6.50
C GLU A 84 8.53 -6.44 7.61
N THR A 85 8.96 -6.12 8.83
CA THR A 85 8.93 -7.07 9.96
C THR A 85 7.51 -7.33 10.44
N ALA A 86 7.33 -8.43 11.19
CA ALA A 86 6.05 -8.75 11.82
C ALA A 86 5.57 -7.63 12.76
N VAL A 87 6.47 -6.99 13.52
CA VAL A 87 6.14 -5.89 14.44
C VAL A 87 5.55 -4.69 13.69
N THR A 88 6.19 -4.31 12.58
CA THR A 88 5.70 -3.21 11.75
C THR A 88 4.37 -3.57 11.09
N ALA A 89 4.26 -4.77 10.51
CA ALA A 89 3.05 -5.22 9.82
C ALA A 89 1.84 -5.26 10.77
N THR A 90 1.98 -5.78 12.00
CA THR A 90 0.88 -5.81 12.98
C THR A 90 0.47 -4.41 13.44
N ALA A 91 1.44 -3.52 13.64
CA ALA A 91 1.16 -2.14 14.00
C ALA A 91 0.39 -1.40 12.88
N VAL A 92 0.77 -1.61 11.62
CA VAL A 92 0.06 -1.09 10.45
C VAL A 92 -1.36 -1.67 10.39
N LEU A 93 -1.54 -2.99 10.60
CA LEU A 93 -2.87 -3.60 10.58
C LEU A 93 -3.81 -2.97 11.61
N ARG A 94 -3.34 -2.74 12.85
CA ARG A 94 -4.17 -2.09 13.89
C ARG A 94 -4.62 -0.69 13.47
N ARG A 95 -3.70 0.13 12.95
CA ARG A 95 -4.01 1.47 12.48
C ARG A 95 -4.94 1.46 11.27
N ALA A 96 -4.72 0.55 10.33
CA ALA A 96 -5.57 0.39 9.16
C ALA A 96 -7.00 -0.01 9.56
N VAL A 97 -7.17 -0.97 10.46
CA VAL A 97 -8.50 -1.40 10.95
C VAL A 97 -9.21 -0.25 11.67
N ALA A 98 -8.52 0.50 12.53
CA ALA A 98 -9.08 1.69 13.16
C ALA A 98 -9.49 2.75 12.12
N TRP A 99 -8.64 3.00 11.13
CA TRP A 99 -8.92 3.96 10.06
C TRP A 99 -10.11 3.55 9.19
N PHE A 100 -10.28 2.25 8.89
CA PHE A 100 -11.48 1.75 8.22
C PHE A 100 -12.73 1.92 9.08
N ALA A 101 -12.63 1.69 10.39
CA ALA A 101 -13.74 1.89 11.32
C ALA A 101 -14.19 3.36 11.36
N ASP A 102 -13.26 4.33 11.32
CA ASP A 102 -13.56 5.77 11.22
C ASP A 102 -14.32 6.13 9.93
N LEU A 103 -14.18 5.31 8.87
CA LEU A 103 -14.93 5.43 7.62
C LEU A 103 -16.25 4.64 7.63
N GLY A 104 -16.65 4.07 8.78
CA GLY A 104 -17.85 3.25 8.91
C GLY A 104 -17.71 1.83 8.33
N VAL A 105 -16.49 1.34 8.15
CA VAL A 105 -16.21 0.02 7.57
C VAL A 105 -15.71 -0.95 8.64
N THR A 106 -16.46 -2.01 8.88
CA THR A 106 -16.03 -3.13 9.73
C THR A 106 -15.21 -4.13 8.91
N VAL A 107 -13.95 -4.32 9.28
CA VAL A 107 -13.07 -5.30 8.62
C VAL A 107 -13.33 -6.71 9.16
N GLU A 108 -13.67 -7.64 8.28
CA GLU A 108 -13.95 -9.04 8.66
C GLU A 108 -12.76 -9.96 8.41
N ARG A 109 -12.02 -9.73 7.32
CA ARG A 109 -10.97 -10.64 6.84
C ARG A 109 -9.80 -9.85 6.29
N VAL A 110 -8.60 -10.38 6.49
CA VAL A 110 -7.37 -9.84 5.91
C VAL A 110 -6.68 -10.89 5.06
N LEU A 111 -6.51 -10.62 3.76
CA LEU A 111 -5.73 -11.42 2.84
C LEU A 111 -4.29 -10.90 2.79
N SER A 112 -3.33 -11.77 2.99
CA SER A 112 -1.91 -11.48 2.80
C SER A 112 -1.25 -12.48 1.85
N ASP A 113 -0.05 -12.16 1.39
CA ASP A 113 0.83 -13.14 0.78
C ASP A 113 1.43 -14.11 1.84
N ASN A 114 2.41 -14.92 1.41
CA ASN A 114 3.09 -15.88 2.28
C ASN A 114 4.39 -15.32 2.91
N GLY A 115 4.54 -13.98 2.97
CA GLY A 115 5.65 -13.30 3.65
C GLY A 115 5.82 -13.77 5.10
N SER A 116 7.06 -13.74 5.59
CA SER A 116 7.40 -14.20 6.95
C SER A 116 6.64 -13.42 8.04
N ALA A 117 6.46 -12.11 7.86
CA ALA A 117 5.68 -11.26 8.76
C ALA A 117 4.25 -11.79 8.95
N TYR A 118 3.57 -12.10 7.85
CA TYR A 118 2.17 -12.56 7.87
C TYR A 118 2.01 -14.03 8.28
N ARG A 119 3.11 -14.80 8.36
CA ARG A 119 3.13 -16.17 8.92
C ARG A 119 3.45 -16.20 10.43
N SER A 120 3.87 -15.08 11.00
CA SER A 120 4.28 -14.99 12.40
C SER A 120 3.14 -15.30 13.39
N HIS A 121 3.51 -15.61 14.63
CA HIS A 121 2.54 -15.74 15.73
C HIS A 121 1.92 -14.38 16.06
N ALA A 122 2.74 -13.33 16.13
CA ALA A 122 2.30 -11.96 16.38
C ALA A 122 1.21 -11.49 15.39
N TRP A 123 1.31 -11.86 14.11
CA TRP A 123 0.28 -11.57 13.11
C TRP A 123 -1.05 -12.25 13.43
N ARG A 124 -1.00 -13.55 13.78
CA ARG A 124 -2.19 -14.33 14.13
C ARG A 124 -2.87 -13.80 15.40
N GLU A 125 -2.09 -13.48 16.42
CA GLU A 125 -2.58 -12.87 17.67
C GLU A 125 -3.22 -11.52 17.43
N THR A 126 -2.55 -10.64 16.68
CA THR A 126 -3.10 -9.32 16.33
C THR A 126 -4.42 -9.44 15.55
N CYS A 127 -4.52 -10.38 14.61
CA CYS A 127 -5.77 -10.61 13.88
C CYS A 127 -6.89 -11.07 14.83
N ALA A 128 -6.59 -11.97 15.77
CA ALA A 128 -7.57 -12.44 16.75
C ALA A 128 -8.05 -11.32 17.68
N GLU A 129 -7.13 -10.47 18.17
CA GLU A 129 -7.47 -9.31 19.00
C GLU A 129 -8.35 -8.29 18.27
N LEU A 130 -8.14 -8.11 16.97
CA LEU A 130 -8.94 -7.22 16.13
C LEU A 130 -10.26 -7.86 15.67
N GLY A 131 -10.51 -9.13 15.96
CA GLY A 131 -11.67 -9.87 15.44
C GLY A 131 -11.62 -10.12 13.93
N VAL A 132 -10.46 -10.01 13.29
CA VAL A 132 -10.27 -10.14 11.85
C VAL A 132 -9.77 -11.55 11.51
N ILE A 133 -10.39 -12.21 10.53
CA ILE A 133 -9.97 -13.56 10.12
C ILE A 133 -8.81 -13.46 9.11
N PRO A 134 -7.60 -13.96 9.43
CA PRO A 134 -6.50 -13.97 8.48
C PRO A 134 -6.73 -15.01 7.38
N LYS A 135 -6.45 -14.61 6.15
CA LYS A 135 -6.45 -15.43 4.93
C LYS A 135 -5.10 -15.26 4.25
N ARG A 136 -4.66 -16.31 3.56
CA ARG A 136 -3.43 -16.28 2.75
C ARG A 136 -3.75 -16.58 1.30
N THR A 137 -3.00 -15.96 0.41
CA THR A 137 -3.06 -16.27 -1.01
C THR A 137 -2.70 -17.73 -1.22
N ARG A 138 -3.53 -18.43 -1.99
CA ARG A 138 -3.24 -19.81 -2.38
C ARG A 138 -2.20 -19.77 -3.51
N PRO A 139 -1.24 -20.71 -3.53
CA PRO A 139 -0.37 -20.90 -4.69
C PRO A 139 -1.20 -20.99 -5.97
N TYR A 140 -0.69 -20.40 -7.06
CA TYR A 140 -1.29 -20.44 -8.40
C TYR A 140 -2.68 -19.78 -8.54
N ARG A 141 -3.03 -18.80 -7.69
CA ARG A 141 -4.22 -17.95 -7.85
C ARG A 141 -3.88 -16.47 -8.11
N PRO A 142 -3.36 -16.11 -9.29
CA PRO A 142 -2.97 -14.72 -9.61
C PRO A 142 -4.14 -13.72 -9.51
N GLN A 143 -5.37 -14.21 -9.63
CA GLN A 143 -6.59 -13.39 -9.57
C GLN A 143 -6.77 -12.70 -8.21
N THR A 144 -6.30 -13.28 -7.10
CA THR A 144 -6.44 -12.67 -5.77
C THR A 144 -5.48 -11.51 -5.54
N ASN A 145 -4.36 -11.46 -6.27
CA ASN A 145 -3.33 -10.42 -6.12
C ASN A 145 -3.51 -9.26 -7.09
N GLY A 146 -4.19 -9.47 -8.23
CA GLY A 146 -4.26 -8.47 -9.29
C GLY A 146 -4.86 -7.11 -8.87
N LYS A 147 -5.59 -7.05 -7.75
CA LYS A 147 -6.15 -5.81 -7.19
C LYS A 147 -5.06 -4.97 -6.51
N ILE A 148 -4.30 -5.57 -5.59
CA ILE A 148 -3.22 -4.87 -4.87
C ILE A 148 -2.03 -4.61 -5.78
N GLU A 149 -1.70 -5.52 -6.70
CA GLU A 149 -0.66 -5.30 -7.71
C GLU A 149 -1.00 -4.11 -8.64
N ARG A 150 -2.29 -3.97 -8.99
CA ARG A 150 -2.76 -2.81 -9.77
C ARG A 150 -2.66 -1.52 -8.95
N PHE A 151 -2.98 -1.59 -7.65
CA PHE A 151 -2.80 -0.46 -6.75
C PHE A 151 -1.33 -0.06 -6.66
N HIS A 152 -0.40 -1.00 -6.52
CA HIS A 152 1.04 -0.71 -6.50
C HIS A 152 1.53 -0.04 -7.77
N ARG A 153 1.06 -0.45 -8.96
CA ARG A 153 1.37 0.26 -10.21
C ARG A 153 0.83 1.69 -10.18
N THR A 154 -0.42 1.86 -9.75
CA THR A 154 -1.06 3.18 -9.64
C THR A 154 -0.31 4.09 -8.66
N LEU A 155 0.14 3.54 -7.53
CA LEU A 155 0.96 4.20 -6.51
C LEU A 155 2.35 4.56 -7.06
N ALA A 156 2.97 3.67 -7.82
CA ALA A 156 4.27 3.93 -8.45
C ALA A 156 4.17 5.08 -9.45
N ASP A 157 3.18 5.04 -10.35
CA ASP A 157 3.01 6.00 -11.43
C ASP A 157 2.50 7.36 -10.92
N GLY A 158 1.57 7.34 -9.95
CA GLY A 158 0.89 8.53 -9.46
C GLY A 158 1.58 9.23 -8.29
N TRP A 159 2.42 8.52 -7.54
CA TRP A 159 3.12 9.09 -6.38
C TRP A 159 4.63 8.92 -6.49
N ALA A 160 5.14 7.68 -6.51
CA ALA A 160 6.57 7.42 -6.33
C ALA A 160 7.43 7.99 -7.47
N TYR A 161 6.90 7.97 -8.69
CA TYR A 161 7.57 8.35 -9.93
C TYR A 161 6.76 9.34 -10.77
N ALA A 162 5.82 10.05 -10.16
CA ALA A 162 4.98 11.03 -10.85
C ALA A 162 5.74 12.31 -11.21
N ARG A 163 6.73 12.69 -10.39
CA ARG A 163 7.47 13.94 -10.54
C ARG A 163 8.85 13.83 -9.91
N PHE A 164 9.70 14.81 -10.23
CA PHE A 164 10.97 14.98 -9.56
C PHE A 164 10.73 15.28 -8.07
N TYR A 165 11.38 14.49 -7.20
CA TYR A 165 11.49 14.78 -5.78
C TYR A 165 12.97 15.10 -5.45
N PRO A 166 13.26 16.24 -4.81
CA PRO A 166 14.63 16.60 -4.42
C PRO A 166 15.17 15.77 -3.26
N SER A 167 14.31 15.13 -2.45
CA SER A 167 14.71 14.29 -1.34
C SER A 167 13.63 13.25 -1.01
N GLU A 168 14.01 12.20 -0.27
CA GLU A 168 13.08 11.18 0.19
C GLU A 168 12.02 11.77 1.13
N SER A 169 12.39 12.70 2.01
CA SER A 169 11.46 13.35 2.95
C SER A 169 10.31 14.04 2.22
N LEU A 170 10.60 14.72 1.11
CA LEU A 170 9.57 15.38 0.29
C LEU A 170 8.67 14.36 -0.43
N ARG A 171 9.22 13.23 -0.87
CA ARG A 171 8.40 12.15 -1.45
C ARG A 171 7.48 11.54 -0.40
N ARG A 172 7.96 11.32 0.81
CA ARG A 172 7.16 10.81 1.94
C ARG A 172 6.05 11.77 2.32
N ALA A 173 6.35 13.06 2.42
CA ALA A 173 5.37 14.10 2.72
C ALA A 173 4.23 14.19 1.69
N ALA A 174 4.48 13.77 0.44
CA ALA A 174 3.47 13.77 -0.61
C ALA A 174 2.51 12.56 -0.61
N LEU A 175 2.80 11.50 0.16
CA LEU A 175 1.97 10.29 0.15
C LEU A 175 0.54 10.53 0.69
N PRO A 176 0.33 11.23 1.81
CA PRO A 176 -1.02 11.44 2.35
C PRO A 176 -1.96 12.15 1.37
N ASP A 177 -1.50 13.24 0.74
CA ASP A 177 -2.28 13.99 -0.25
C ASP A 177 -2.61 13.12 -1.47
N TRP A 178 -1.65 12.30 -1.90
CA TRP A 178 -1.88 11.39 -3.01
C TRP A 178 -2.90 10.29 -2.67
N LEU A 179 -2.85 9.72 -1.46
CA LEU A 179 -3.84 8.75 -0.99
C LEU A 179 -5.23 9.38 -0.91
N HIS A 180 -5.31 10.64 -0.45
CA HIS A 180 -6.56 11.39 -0.44
C HIS A 180 -7.12 11.58 -1.86
N PHE A 181 -6.28 12.01 -2.81
CA PHE A 181 -6.67 12.08 -4.21
C PHE A 181 -7.13 10.72 -4.75
N TYR A 182 -6.37 9.65 -4.49
CA TYR A 182 -6.70 8.30 -4.93
C TYR A 182 -8.07 7.84 -4.40
N ASN A 183 -8.34 8.03 -3.10
CA ASN A 183 -9.57 7.56 -2.48
C ASN A 183 -10.80 8.42 -2.81
N HIS A 184 -10.63 9.74 -2.92
CA HIS A 184 -11.76 10.68 -2.99
C HIS A 184 -12.00 11.30 -4.36
N HIS A 185 -11.01 11.29 -5.25
CA HIS A 185 -11.06 12.07 -6.50
C HIS A 185 -10.74 11.26 -7.75
N ARG A 186 -9.86 10.25 -7.65
CA ARG A 186 -9.43 9.48 -8.80
C ARG A 186 -10.58 8.64 -9.37
N PRO A 187 -10.88 8.71 -10.67
CA PRO A 187 -11.80 7.78 -11.32
C PRO A 187 -11.25 6.34 -11.36
N HIS A 188 -12.06 5.35 -11.00
CA HIS A 188 -11.68 3.94 -11.08
C HIS A 188 -12.58 3.17 -12.06
N SER A 189 -12.00 2.49 -13.04
CA SER A 189 -12.80 1.65 -13.96
C SER A 189 -13.47 0.47 -13.24
N ALA A 190 -12.90 0.01 -12.12
CA ALA A 190 -13.49 -1.02 -11.28
C ALA A 190 -14.80 -0.57 -10.59
N THR A 191 -15.00 0.74 -10.41
CA THR A 191 -16.12 1.37 -9.70
C THR A 191 -17.04 2.15 -10.65
N GLY A 192 -17.01 1.87 -11.95
CA GLY A 192 -17.82 2.56 -12.95
C GLY A 192 -17.39 4.01 -13.20
N GLY A 193 -16.10 4.32 -13.02
CA GLY A 193 -15.54 5.65 -13.22
C GLY A 193 -15.66 6.58 -12.02
N LYS A 194 -16.16 6.09 -10.87
CA LYS A 194 -16.30 6.88 -9.65
C LYS A 194 -15.11 6.71 -8.69
N PRO A 195 -14.84 7.65 -7.77
CA PRO A 195 -13.82 7.47 -6.75
C PRO A 195 -14.11 6.29 -5.80
N PRO A 196 -13.08 5.62 -5.25
CA PRO A 196 -13.26 4.50 -4.31
C PRO A 196 -14.21 4.79 -3.14
N VAL A 197 -14.13 6.00 -2.56
CA VAL A 197 -14.95 6.39 -1.41
C VAL A 197 -16.46 6.30 -1.69
N THR A 198 -16.90 6.43 -2.95
CA THR A 198 -18.33 6.35 -3.29
C THR A 198 -18.92 4.95 -3.08
N ARG A 199 -18.08 3.94 -2.84
CA ARG A 199 -18.54 2.58 -2.49
C ARG A 199 -18.70 2.36 -1.00
N LEU A 200 -18.24 3.29 -0.15
CA LEU A 200 -18.45 3.21 1.30
C LEU A 200 -19.83 3.73 1.73
N THR A 201 -20.41 4.64 0.95
CA THR A 201 -21.66 5.33 1.27
C THR A 201 -22.93 4.66 0.74
N ASN A 202 -22.82 3.44 0.19
CA ASN A 202 -24.00 2.67 -0.18
C ASN A 202 -24.62 2.02 1.06
N LEU A 203 -25.42 2.79 1.79
CA LEU A 203 -26.50 2.26 2.62
C LEU A 203 -27.36 1.32 1.73
N PRO A 204 -27.43 0.01 2.01
CA PRO A 204 -28.45 -0.81 1.40
C PRO A 204 -29.79 -0.41 2.02
N GLY A 205 -30.70 0.20 1.24
CA GLY A 205 -32.12 0.19 1.62
C GLY A 205 -32.97 1.45 1.50
N HIS A 206 -32.78 2.34 0.52
CA HIS A 206 -33.80 3.37 0.24
C HIS A 206 -34.06 3.57 -1.25
N HIS A 207 -34.60 2.54 -1.91
CA HIS A 207 -35.47 2.70 -3.08
C HIS A 207 -36.56 1.62 -3.02
N THR A 208 -37.63 1.93 -2.29
CA THR A 208 -38.99 1.41 -2.55
C THR A 208 -39.76 2.50 -3.26
#